data_AF-A0A8T1WSP7-F1
#
_entry.id   AF-A0A8T1WSP7-F1
#
_cell.length_a   1.000
_cell.length_b   1.000
_cell.length_c   1.000
_cell.angle_alpha   90.00
_cell.angle_beta   90.00
_cell.angle_gamma   90.00
#
_symmetry.space_group_name_H-M   'P 1'
#
loop_
_entity.id
_entity.type
_entity.pdbx_description
1 polymer ?
#
loop_
_entity_poly.entity_id
_entity_poly.type
_entity_poly.pdbx_seq_one_letter_code
_entity_poly.pdbx_strand_id
1 'polypeptide(L)'
;MATKAPADAKQVNTKDPKVRAEMYMASHGVNELFEGLGTLLLYHRPQNPREFLVQHLQELRQAKLTQTPMPFFDEQDLKAMFTAFDIKEQGTITPDQYSQALRNLGIDKPTLRLPESVAGITQALFVRSVTQEIKNASASFM
;
A
#
# COMPACT_ATOMS: atom_id res chain seq x y z
N MET A 1 37.42 23.21 -32.45
CA MET A 1 37.29 21.73 -32.51
C MET A 1 35.96 21.38 -31.86
N ALA A 2 35.02 20.84 -32.63
CA ALA A 2 33.63 20.63 -32.22
C ALA A 2 33.50 19.46 -31.23
N THR A 3 32.68 19.67 -30.20
CA THR A 3 32.29 18.68 -29.20
C THR A 3 31.35 17.65 -29.83
N LYS A 4 31.74 16.38 -29.74
CA LYS A 4 30.97 15.22 -30.22
C LYS A 4 29.78 15.00 -29.28
N ALA A 5 28.55 15.13 -29.80
CA ALA A 5 27.33 14.77 -29.09
C ALA A 5 27.29 13.26 -28.79
N PRO A 6 26.65 12.82 -27.68
CA PRO A 6 26.55 11.40 -27.36
C PRO A 6 25.63 10.70 -28.37
N ALA A 7 26.15 9.62 -28.95
CA ALA A 7 25.45 8.73 -29.85
C ALA A 7 24.52 7.77 -29.09
N ASP A 8 23.45 7.36 -29.78
CA ASP A 8 22.65 6.15 -29.56
C ASP A 8 21.60 6.12 -28.44
N ALA A 9 20.55 6.94 -28.58
CA ALA A 9 19.22 6.51 -28.20
C ALA A 9 18.67 5.59 -29.31
N LYS A 10 18.79 4.27 -29.16
CA LYS A 10 18.14 3.30 -30.05
C LYS A 10 16.65 3.62 -30.15
N GLN A 11 16.17 3.95 -31.35
CA GLN A 11 14.75 4.13 -31.59
C GLN A 11 14.02 2.83 -31.22
N VAL A 12 13.10 2.91 -30.25
CA VAL A 12 12.30 1.78 -29.80
C VAL A 12 11.42 1.34 -30.96
N ASN A 13 11.67 0.14 -31.50
CA ASN A 13 10.86 -0.43 -32.58
C ASN A 13 9.50 -0.89 -32.01
N THR A 14 8.53 0.00 -31.99
CA THR A 14 7.17 -0.24 -31.50
C THR A 14 6.37 -1.27 -32.32
N LYS A 15 6.91 -1.74 -33.45
CA LYS A 15 6.32 -2.84 -34.24
C LYS A 15 6.77 -4.23 -33.78
N ASP A 16 7.84 -4.33 -32.99
CA ASP A 16 8.29 -5.60 -32.42
C ASP A 16 7.26 -6.14 -31.40
N PRO A 17 6.76 -7.38 -31.55
CA PRO A 17 5.83 -7.98 -30.60
C PRO A 17 6.32 -8.00 -29.16
N LYS A 18 7.63 -8.22 -28.93
CA LYS A 18 8.22 -8.26 -27.60
C LYS A 18 8.16 -6.87 -26.93
N VAL A 19 8.58 -5.83 -27.66
CA VAL A 19 8.54 -4.44 -27.18
C VAL A 19 7.10 -4.05 -26.82
N ARG A 20 6.12 -4.44 -27.64
CA ARG A 20 4.71 -4.18 -27.36
C ARG A 20 4.22 -4.89 -26.09
N ALA A 21 4.62 -6.14 -25.87
CA ALA A 21 4.27 -6.88 -24.67
C ALA A 21 4.87 -6.25 -23.41
N GLU A 22 6.15 -5.86 -23.46
CA GLU A 22 6.85 -5.18 -22.36
C GLU A 22 6.18 -3.83 -22.03
N MET A 23 5.84 -3.04 -23.05
CA MET A 23 5.11 -1.79 -22.86
C MET A 23 3.72 -2.01 -22.26
N TYR A 24 3.00 -3.06 -22.70
CA TYR A 24 1.70 -3.40 -22.15
C TYR A 24 1.81 -3.78 -20.66
N MET A 25 2.75 -4.67 -20.34
CA MET A 25 3.01 -5.11 -18.97
C MET A 25 3.33 -3.94 -18.04
N ALA A 26 4.23 -3.04 -18.46
CA ALA A 26 4.60 -1.86 -17.69
C ALA A 26 3.44 -0.86 -17.54
N SER A 27 2.72 -0.55 -18.63
CA SER A 27 1.62 0.42 -18.58
C SER A 27 0.40 -0.05 -17.79
N HIS A 28 0.26 -1.35 -17.57
CA HIS A 28 -0.87 -1.94 -16.84
C HIS A 28 -0.48 -2.51 -15.48
N GLY A 29 0.75 -2.30 -15.02
CA GLY A 29 1.21 -2.78 -13.72
C GLY A 29 1.21 -4.31 -13.59
N VAL A 30 1.39 -5.04 -14.69
CA VAL A 30 1.26 -6.50 -14.71
C VAL A 30 2.38 -7.15 -13.92
N ASN A 31 3.59 -6.60 -13.98
CA ASN A 31 4.73 -7.16 -13.24
C ASN A 31 4.51 -7.02 -11.72
N GLU A 32 4.09 -5.83 -11.29
CA GLU A 32 3.78 -5.49 -9.91
C GLU A 32 2.63 -6.35 -9.37
N LEU A 33 1.60 -6.61 -10.20
CA LEU A 33 0.54 -7.54 -9.85
C LEU A 33 1.10 -8.95 -9.61
N PHE A 34 1.94 -9.47 -10.50
CA PHE A 34 2.53 -10.80 -10.34
C PHE A 34 3.46 -10.89 -9.12
N GLU A 35 4.25 -9.85 -8.85
CA GLU A 35 5.08 -9.74 -7.64
C GLU A 35 4.23 -9.78 -6.37
N GLY A 36 3.11 -9.05 -6.35
CA GLY A 36 2.15 -9.07 -5.24
C GLY A 36 1.53 -10.45 -5.04
N LEU A 37 1.04 -11.09 -6.11
CA LEU A 37 0.48 -12.44 -6.05
C LEU A 37 1.52 -13.46 -5.56
N GLY A 38 2.77 -13.37 -6.02
CA GLY A 38 3.87 -14.22 -5.57
C GLY A 38 4.18 -14.04 -4.08
N THR A 39 4.19 -12.80 -3.61
CA THR A 39 4.37 -12.46 -2.19
C THR A 39 3.28 -13.09 -1.32
N LEU A 40 2.00 -12.99 -1.74
CA LEU A 40 0.88 -13.58 -1.02
C LEU A 40 1.00 -15.11 -0.91
N LEU A 41 1.43 -15.78 -1.97
CA LEU A 41 1.66 -17.23 -1.94
C LEU A 41 2.77 -17.63 -0.97
N LEU A 42 3.87 -16.89 -0.95
CA LEU A 42 5.00 -17.16 -0.06
C LEU A 42 4.64 -16.96 1.41
N TYR A 43 3.82 -15.95 1.69
CA TYR A 43 3.37 -15.59 3.04
C TYR A 43 2.30 -16.57 3.55
N HIS A 44 1.19 -16.73 2.83
CA HIS A 44 0.05 -17.52 3.31
C HIS A 44 0.21 -19.03 3.13
N ARG A 45 1.03 -19.46 2.16
CA ARG A 45 1.26 -20.88 1.81
C ARG A 45 -0.04 -21.70 1.76
N PRO A 46 -1.06 -21.27 1.00
CA PRO A 46 -2.37 -21.91 0.99
C PRO A 46 -2.29 -23.34 0.43
N GLN A 47 -3.16 -24.23 0.93
CA GLN A 47 -3.25 -25.61 0.42
C GLN A 47 -3.66 -25.67 -1.07
N ASN A 48 -4.47 -24.71 -1.52
CA ASN A 48 -4.90 -24.59 -2.91
C ASN A 48 -4.51 -23.21 -3.49
N PRO A 49 -3.27 -23.04 -3.99
CA PRO A 49 -2.75 -21.75 -4.47
C PRO A 49 -3.59 -21.11 -5.57
N ARG A 50 -4.10 -21.92 -6.50
CA ARG A 50 -4.88 -21.41 -7.63
C ARG A 50 -6.20 -20.81 -7.17
N GLU A 51 -6.93 -21.51 -6.31
CA GLU A 51 -8.20 -21.04 -5.77
C GLU A 51 -8.01 -19.76 -4.94
N PHE A 52 -6.98 -19.74 -4.09
CA PHE A 52 -6.61 -18.57 -3.30
C PHE A 52 -6.34 -17.33 -4.17
N LEU A 53 -5.53 -17.46 -5.23
CA LEU A 53 -5.24 -16.34 -6.13
C LEU A 53 -6.47 -15.88 -6.92
N VAL A 54 -7.35 -16.81 -7.32
CA VAL A 54 -8.60 -16.47 -8.02
C VAL A 54 -9.50 -15.62 -7.12
N GLN A 55 -9.66 -16.01 -5.84
CA GLN A 55 -10.45 -15.25 -4.88
C GLN A 55 -9.87 -13.85 -4.67
N HIS A 56 -8.56 -13.74 -4.45
CA HIS A 56 -7.90 -12.45 -4.26
C HIS A 56 -8.05 -11.52 -5.48
N LEU A 57 -7.89 -12.05 -6.70
CA LEU A 57 -8.12 -11.29 -7.93
C LEU A 57 -9.58 -10.85 -8.12
N GLN A 58 -10.55 -11.66 -7.67
CA GLN A 58 -11.96 -11.29 -7.67
C GLN A 58 -12.24 -10.13 -6.71
N GLU A 59 -11.64 -10.15 -5.52
CA GLU A 59 -11.72 -9.05 -4.55
C GLU A 59 -11.11 -7.76 -5.10
N LEU A 60 -9.91 -7.84 -5.68
CA LEU A 60 -9.26 -6.69 -6.34
C LEU A 60 -10.13 -6.10 -7.46
N ARG A 61 -10.73 -6.96 -8.29
CA ARG A 61 -11.64 -6.52 -9.35
C ARG A 61 -12.88 -5.84 -8.77
N GLN A 62 -13.48 -6.41 -7.73
CA GLN A 62 -14.66 -5.85 -7.10
C GLN A 62 -14.36 -4.49 -6.47
N ALA A 63 -13.25 -4.39 -5.72
CA ALA A 63 -12.76 -3.15 -5.13
C ALA A 63 -12.56 -2.05 -6.19
N LYS A 64 -11.97 -2.39 -7.33
CA LYS A 64 -11.82 -1.47 -8.46
C LYS A 64 -13.18 -1.01 -9.04
N LEU A 65 -14.13 -1.93 -9.18
CA LEU A 65 -15.48 -1.60 -9.71
C LEU A 65 -16.28 -0.71 -8.75
N THR A 66 -16.15 -0.94 -7.44
CA THR A 66 -16.88 -0.18 -6.42
C THR A 66 -16.10 1.04 -5.92
N GLN A 67 -14.93 1.35 -6.51
CA GLN A 67 -14.00 2.38 -6.03
C GLN A 67 -13.78 2.28 -4.51
N THR A 68 -13.73 1.05 -4.01
CA THR A 68 -13.52 0.78 -2.60
C THR A 68 -12.03 0.53 -2.39
N PRO A 69 -11.38 1.30 -1.50
CA PRO A 69 -10.01 0.99 -1.11
C PRO A 69 -9.88 -0.46 -0.63
N MET A 70 -8.92 -1.20 -1.17
CA MET A 70 -8.46 -2.42 -0.53
C MET A 70 -7.32 -2.03 0.42
N PRO A 71 -7.56 -1.98 1.75
CA PRO A 71 -6.50 -1.64 2.68
C PRO A 71 -5.47 -2.77 2.70
N PHE A 72 -4.18 -2.41 2.65
CA PHE A 72 -3.08 -3.36 2.78
C PHE A 72 -2.94 -3.90 4.20
N PHE A 73 -3.37 -3.10 5.19
CA PHE A 73 -3.35 -3.43 6.61
C PHE A 73 -4.76 -3.73 7.08
N ASP A 74 -4.93 -4.86 7.77
CA ASP A 74 -6.18 -5.16 8.45
C ASP A 74 -6.21 -4.58 9.88
N GLU A 75 -7.32 -4.78 10.58
CA GLU A 75 -7.46 -4.28 11.95
C GLU A 75 -6.45 -4.91 12.92
N GLN A 76 -6.06 -6.17 12.72
CA GLN A 76 -5.09 -6.87 13.56
C GLN A 76 -3.68 -6.32 13.34
N ASP A 77 -3.32 -6.00 12.10
CA ASP A 77 -2.05 -5.33 11.77
C ASP A 77 -1.95 -3.99 12.50
N LEU A 78 -3.02 -3.18 12.47
CA LEU A 78 -3.06 -1.89 13.17
C LEU A 78 -3.00 -2.05 14.69
N LYS A 79 -3.66 -3.08 15.25
CA LYS A 79 -3.56 -3.40 16.67
C LYS A 79 -2.15 -3.82 17.07
N ALA A 80 -1.50 -4.67 16.28
CA ALA A 80 -0.13 -5.10 16.50
C ALA A 80 0.84 -3.92 16.43
N MET A 81 0.64 -3.01 15.47
CA MET A 81 1.39 -1.77 15.38
C MET A 81 1.23 -0.90 16.62
N PHE A 82 -0.01 -0.72 17.11
CA PHE A 82 -0.25 0.02 18.35
C PHE A 82 0.55 -0.57 19.52
N THR A 83 0.49 -1.90 19.70
CA THR A 83 1.22 -2.61 20.75
C THR A 83 2.73 -2.39 20.64
N ALA A 84 3.29 -2.27 19.42
CA ALA A 84 4.70 -1.96 19.23
C ALA A 84 5.10 -0.55 19.71
N PHE A 85 4.16 0.40 19.77
CA PHE A 85 4.39 1.74 20.31
C PHE A 85 4.05 1.87 21.81
N ASP A 86 3.08 1.10 22.30
CA ASP A 86 2.71 1.04 23.72
C ASP A 86 3.63 0.07 24.50
N ILE A 87 4.95 0.32 24.43
CA ILE A 87 5.99 -0.54 25.04
C ILE A 87 5.80 -0.70 26.56
N LYS A 88 5.17 0.29 27.20
CA LYS A 88 4.92 0.30 28.64
C LYS A 88 3.59 -0.35 29.03
N GLU A 89 2.82 -0.84 28.06
CA GLU A 89 1.50 -1.46 28.23
C GLU A 89 0.52 -0.58 29.03
N GLN A 90 0.55 0.73 28.76
CA GLN A 90 -0.27 1.71 29.49
C GLN A 90 -1.67 1.88 28.87
N GLY A 91 -1.91 1.26 27.71
CA GLY A 91 -3.15 1.35 26.95
C GLY A 91 -3.27 2.64 26.13
N THR A 92 -2.24 3.49 26.13
CA THR A 92 -2.20 4.77 25.41
C THR A 92 -0.82 5.09 24.86
N ILE A 93 -0.77 5.70 23.69
CA ILE A 93 0.46 6.26 23.10
C ILE A 93 0.39 7.80 23.04
N THR A 94 1.55 8.44 22.96
CA THR A 94 1.63 9.90 22.83
C THR A 94 1.31 10.38 21.41
N PRO A 95 0.95 11.66 21.21
CA PRO A 95 0.78 12.24 19.87
C PRO A 95 2.01 12.11 18.95
N ASP A 96 3.22 12.17 19.52
CA ASP A 96 4.46 11.98 18.77
C ASP A 96 4.61 10.53 18.29
N GLN A 97 4.30 9.55 19.15
CA GLN A 97 4.31 8.13 18.78
C GLN A 97 3.25 7.83 17.71
N TYR A 98 2.06 8.40 17.82
CA TYR A 98 1.04 8.31 16.77
C TYR A 98 1.51 8.90 15.44
N SER A 99 2.13 10.08 15.47
CA SER A 99 2.67 10.72 14.26
C SER A 99 3.77 9.87 13.61
N GLN A 100 4.61 9.23 14.42
CA GLN A 100 5.63 8.31 13.94
C GLN A 100 5.03 7.02 13.37
N ALA A 101 3.98 6.48 13.99
CA ALA A 101 3.26 5.32 13.47
C ALA A 101 2.66 5.59 12.09
N LEU A 102 2.05 6.76 11.88
CA LEU A 102 1.54 7.17 10.57
C LEU A 102 2.64 7.21 9.50
N ARG A 103 3.82 7.75 9.82
CA ARG A 103 4.97 7.75 8.90
C ARG A 103 5.44 6.34 8.55
N ASN A 104 5.47 5.43 9.51
CA ASN A 104 5.83 4.02 9.27
C ASN A 104 4.82 3.32 8.32
N LEU A 105 3.59 3.82 8.23
CA LEU A 105 2.57 3.35 7.27
C LEU A 105 2.60 4.13 5.94
N GLY A 106 3.58 5.03 5.74
CA GLY A 106 3.69 5.86 4.54
C GLY A 106 2.73 7.05 4.49
N ILE A 107 2.11 7.42 5.62
CA ILE A 107 1.16 8.54 5.71
C ILE A 107 1.92 9.79 6.19
N ASP A 108 2.54 10.51 5.26
CA ASP A 108 3.34 11.71 5.57
C ASP A 108 2.51 12.96 5.85
N LYS A 109 1.30 13.03 5.30
CA LYS A 109 0.40 14.18 5.39
C LYS A 109 -0.98 13.75 5.91
N PRO A 110 -1.11 13.43 7.21
CA PRO A 110 -2.39 13.08 7.78
C PRO A 110 -3.41 14.21 7.62
N THR A 111 -4.62 13.83 7.25
CA THR A 111 -5.77 14.71 7.02
C THR A 111 -6.62 14.90 8.27
N LEU A 112 -6.61 13.93 9.18
CA LEU A 112 -7.36 13.92 10.43
C LEU A 112 -6.57 14.65 11.51
N ARG A 113 -7.25 15.60 12.15
CA ARG A 113 -6.75 16.27 13.35
C ARG A 113 -7.26 15.51 14.57
N LEU A 114 -6.34 15.06 15.41
CA LEU A 114 -6.69 14.56 16.74
C LEU A 114 -7.14 15.74 17.61
N PRO A 115 -8.10 15.55 18.54
CA PRO A 115 -8.50 16.61 19.46
C PRO A 115 -7.34 17.01 20.37
N GLU A 116 -7.12 18.31 20.57
CA GLU A 116 -6.02 18.85 21.40
C GLU A 116 -6.11 18.42 22.88
N SER A 117 -7.31 18.02 23.33
CA SER A 117 -7.57 17.58 24.71
C SER A 117 -7.21 16.11 25.00
N VAL A 118 -6.74 15.36 24.01
CA VAL A 118 -6.42 13.94 24.19
C VAL A 118 -5.06 13.79 24.86
N ALA A 119 -5.07 13.49 26.16
CA ALA A 119 -3.85 13.24 26.96
C ALA A 119 -3.05 12.01 26.50
N GLY A 120 -3.72 11.04 25.86
CA GLY A 120 -3.13 9.83 25.32
C GLY A 120 -4.07 9.15 24.32
N ILE A 121 -3.50 8.59 23.26
CA ILE A 121 -4.24 7.98 22.16
C ILE A 121 -4.43 6.50 22.48
N THR A 122 -5.67 6.07 22.67
CA THR A 122 -6.00 4.67 22.93
C THR A 122 -5.92 3.83 21.66
N GLN A 123 -5.81 2.51 21.80
CA GLN A 123 -5.81 1.58 20.66
C GLN A 123 -7.05 1.76 19.77
N ALA A 124 -8.22 1.93 20.37
CA ALA A 124 -9.47 2.15 19.62
C ALA A 124 -9.43 3.45 18.79
N LEU A 125 -8.92 4.54 19.38
CA LEU A 125 -8.76 5.81 18.67
C LEU A 125 -7.71 5.71 17.57
N PHE A 126 -6.61 5.00 17.83
CA PHE A 126 -5.54 4.72 16.86
C PHE A 126 -6.11 3.99 15.63
N VAL A 127 -6.69 2.81 15.83
CA VAL A 127 -7.22 1.96 14.75
C VAL A 127 -8.22 2.72 13.91
N ARG A 128 -9.16 3.44 14.56
CA ARG A 128 -10.18 4.22 13.86
C ARG A 128 -9.56 5.32 13.00
N SER A 129 -8.65 6.11 13.57
CA SER A 129 -8.05 7.26 12.89
C SER A 129 -7.17 6.81 11.73
N VAL A 130 -6.32 5.81 11.94
CA VAL A 130 -5.41 5.28 10.91
C VAL A 130 -6.19 4.61 9.77
N THR A 131 -7.22 3.82 10.08
CA THR A 131 -8.09 3.22 9.05
C THR A 131 -8.70 4.29 8.16
N GLN A 132 -9.13 5.41 8.75
CA GLN A 132 -9.71 6.51 8.00
C GLN A 132 -8.66 7.27 7.17
N GLU A 133 -7.43 7.43 7.67
CA GLU A 133 -6.32 7.99 6.86
C GLU A 133 -5.97 7.11 5.66
N ILE A 134 -5.90 5.78 5.85
CA ILE A 134 -5.62 4.84 4.75
C ILE A 134 -6.70 4.96 3.68
N LYS A 135 -7.98 5.09 4.08
CA LYS A 135 -9.09 5.33 3.14
C LYS A 135 -8.96 6.67 2.40
N ASN A 136 -8.56 7.73 3.09
CA ASN A 136 -8.39 9.05 2.48
C ASN A 136 -7.19 9.06 1.51
N ALA A 137 -6.07 8.43 1.88
CA ALA A 137 -4.88 8.33 1.05
C ALA A 137 -5.15 7.51 -0.22
N SER A 138 -5.81 6.35 -0.09
CA SER A 138 -6.17 5.50 -1.23
C SER A 138 -7.19 6.14 -2.17
N ALA A 139 -8.13 6.95 -1.65
CA ALA A 139 -9.03 7.74 -2.49
C ALA A 139 -8.29 8.81 -3.32
N SER A 140 -7.14 9.30 -2.85
CA SER A 140 -6.34 10.29 -3.59
C SER A 140 -5.56 9.69 -4.77
N PHE A 141 -5.48 8.36 -4.90
CA PHE A 141 -4.82 7.65 -6.00
C PHE A 141 -5.79 7.13 -7.08
N MET A 142 -7.11 7.29 -6.87
CA MET A 142 -8.15 7.01 -7.87
C MET A 142 -8.52 8.25 -8.67
#